data_AF-A0A0D6LPB5-F1
#
_entry.id   AF-A0A0D6LPB5-F1
#
_cell.length_a   1.000
_cell.length_b   1.000
_cell.length_c   1.000
_cell.angle_alpha   90.00
_cell.angle_beta   90.00
_cell.angle_gamma   90.00
#
_symmetry.space_group_name_H-M   'P 1'
#
loop_
_entity.id
_entity.type
_entity.pdbx_description
1 polymer ?
#
loop_
_entity_poly.entity_id
_entity_poly.type
_entity_poly.pdbx_seq_one_letter_code
_entity_poly.pdbx_strand_id
1 'polypeptide(L)'
;MVLQAITSVQGCLIINGTRIETAALQQITEVTPDQKFCDCLVNEANSNTNCESVVGDVNIADLSSDTWNRIKEVHGTVHVEKTSVSDINHLENLKIVGWKTPALVISKNKNLIDISALLTMSIESKYKPIEIKDNPNICHAIDEEQKLKQWLSGMKSSVKFSRKCR
;
A
#
# COMPACT_ATOMS: atom_id res chain seq x y z
N MET A 1 -11.27 16.23 -42.43
CA MET A 1 -10.45 16.42 -41.21
C MET A 1 -10.26 15.04 -40.60
N VAL A 2 -9.06 14.48 -40.70
CA VAL A 2 -8.77 13.10 -40.30
C VAL A 2 -8.47 13.10 -38.79
N LEU A 3 -9.21 12.30 -38.02
CA LEU A 3 -8.88 12.04 -36.62
C LEU A 3 -7.51 11.35 -36.56
N GLN A 4 -6.53 11.99 -35.93
CA GLN A 4 -5.27 11.32 -35.60
C GLN A 4 -5.56 10.28 -34.53
N ALA A 5 -5.31 9.01 -34.84
CA ALA A 5 -5.30 7.96 -33.84
C ALA A 5 -4.23 8.26 -32.79
N ILE A 6 -4.56 8.10 -31.51
CA ILE A 6 -3.58 8.19 -30.42
C ILE A 6 -2.55 7.08 -30.67
N THR A 7 -1.34 7.45 -31.08
CA THR A 7 -0.27 6.50 -31.47
C THR A 7 0.62 6.13 -30.30
N SER A 8 0.68 6.95 -29.25
CA SER A 8 1.35 6.64 -28.00
C SER A 8 0.89 7.58 -26.89
N VAL A 9 0.65 7.05 -25.69
CA VAL A 9 0.55 7.85 -24.46
C VAL A 9 1.88 7.73 -23.73
N GLN A 10 2.55 8.85 -23.48
CA GLN A 10 3.70 8.91 -22.56
C GLN A 10 3.22 9.55 -21.26
N GLY A 11 3.15 8.74 -20.19
CA GLY A 11 2.63 9.14 -18.87
C GLY A 11 1.57 8.18 -18.36
N CYS A 12 1.06 8.41 -17.14
CA CYS A 12 0.05 7.56 -16.52
C CYS A 12 -1.36 7.95 -16.98
N LEU A 13 -2.14 6.94 -17.39
CA LEU A 13 -3.54 7.08 -17.77
C LEU A 13 -4.42 6.41 -16.70
N ILE A 14 -5.10 7.20 -15.86
CA ILE A 14 -6.07 6.68 -14.90
C ILE A 14 -7.46 6.73 -15.53
N ILE A 15 -8.01 5.55 -15.87
CA ILE A 15 -9.41 5.42 -16.30
C ILE A 15 -10.22 4.95 -15.09
N ASN A 16 -10.89 5.88 -14.41
CA ASN A 16 -11.78 5.56 -13.30
C ASN A 16 -12.96 4.69 -13.78
N GLY A 17 -12.87 3.37 -13.56
CA GLY A 17 -13.99 2.42 -13.59
C GLY A 17 -14.76 2.27 -14.90
N THR A 18 -14.35 2.92 -15.99
CA THR A 18 -15.06 2.89 -17.27
C THR A 18 -14.40 1.88 -18.20
N ARG A 19 -15.13 0.82 -18.56
CA ARG A 19 -14.73 -0.06 -19.66
C ARG A 19 -14.81 0.75 -20.96
N ILE A 20 -13.66 1.11 -21.53
CA ILE A 20 -13.62 1.82 -22.82
C ILE A 20 -13.83 0.79 -23.93
N GLU A 21 -14.95 0.89 -24.64
CA GLU A 21 -15.19 0.14 -25.87
C GLU A 21 -14.47 0.82 -27.05
N THR A 22 -14.06 0.05 -28.05
CA THR A 22 -13.21 0.49 -29.17
C THR A 22 -13.75 1.71 -29.92
N ALA A 23 -15.07 1.92 -29.90
CA ALA A 23 -15.73 3.07 -30.51
C ALA A 23 -15.47 4.41 -29.78
N ALA A 24 -15.26 4.37 -28.45
CA ALA A 24 -14.99 5.58 -27.65
C ALA A 24 -13.56 6.11 -27.83
N LEU A 25 -12.60 5.27 -28.23
CA LEU A 25 -11.22 5.67 -28.53
C LEU A 25 -11.15 6.71 -29.67
N GLN A 26 -12.08 6.65 -30.63
CA GLN A 26 -12.17 7.61 -31.73
C GLN A 26 -12.75 8.97 -31.31
N GLN A 27 -13.14 9.16 -30.05
CA GLN A 27 -13.72 10.40 -29.54
C GLN A 27 -12.83 11.10 -28.51
N ILE A 28 -11.70 10.49 -28.14
CA ILE A 28 -10.74 11.08 -27.21
C ILE A 28 -9.92 12.12 -27.98
N THR A 29 -10.22 13.39 -27.77
CA THR A 29 -9.56 14.51 -28.45
C THR A 29 -8.28 14.96 -27.74
N GLU A 30 -8.14 14.70 -26.44
CA GLU A 30 -6.97 15.05 -25.65
C GLU A 30 -6.85 14.13 -24.44
N VAL A 31 -5.64 13.67 -24.15
CA VAL A 31 -5.28 12.99 -22.91
C VAL A 31 -4.15 13.80 -22.29
N THR A 32 -4.41 14.47 -21.18
CA THR A 32 -3.36 15.14 -20.40
C THR A 32 -2.88 14.20 -19.32
N PRO A 33 -1.61 13.74 -19.36
CA PRO A 33 -1.03 13.04 -18.23
C PRO A 33 -0.94 14.00 -17.06
N ASP A 34 -1.54 13.65 -15.93
CA ASP A 34 -1.31 14.36 -14.68
C ASP A 34 0.11 14.01 -14.19
N GLN A 35 1.07 14.91 -14.41
CA GLN A 35 2.46 14.73 -13.96
C GLN A 35 2.58 14.55 -12.45
N LYS A 36 1.55 14.88 -11.67
CA LYS A 36 1.54 14.74 -10.22
C LYS A 36 1.30 13.31 -9.74
N PHE A 37 0.83 12.42 -10.63
CA PHE A 37 0.54 11.02 -10.35
C PHE A 37 1.23 10.11 -11.37
N CYS A 38 2.57 10.09 -11.36
CA CYS A 38 3.28 8.98 -11.99
C CYS A 38 3.33 7.81 -11.02
N ASP A 39 2.18 7.15 -10.85
CA ASP A 39 2.13 5.84 -10.20
C ASP A 39 3.06 4.88 -10.95
N CYS A 40 3.95 4.20 -10.22
CA CYS A 40 4.75 3.13 -10.83
C CYS A 40 4.11 1.79 -10.57
N LEU A 41 4.27 0.88 -11.52
CA LEU A 41 4.08 -0.52 -11.22
C LEU A 41 5.16 -0.96 -10.21
N VAL A 42 4.82 -1.94 -9.38
CA VAL A 42 5.72 -2.46 -8.32
C VAL A 42 7.12 -2.80 -8.87
N ASN A 43 7.20 -3.40 -10.06
CA ASN A 43 8.46 -3.80 -10.71
C ASN A 43 9.32 -2.62 -11.21
N GLU A 44 8.76 -1.42 -11.30
CA GLU A 44 9.45 -0.21 -11.77
C GLU A 44 9.83 0.73 -10.62
N ALA A 45 9.16 0.60 -9.47
CA ALA A 45 9.27 1.50 -8.32
C ALA A 45 10.70 1.63 -7.78
N ASN A 46 11.49 0.56 -7.80
CA ASN A 46 12.89 0.59 -7.36
C ASN A 46 13.82 1.34 -8.33
N SER A 47 13.54 1.28 -9.63
CA SER A 47 14.35 1.94 -10.65
C SER A 47 13.91 3.38 -10.94
N ASN A 48 12.67 3.74 -10.59
CA ASN A 48 12.10 5.05 -10.84
C ASN A 48 12.12 5.92 -9.57
N THR A 49 13.07 6.86 -9.52
CA THR A 49 13.26 7.76 -8.37
C THR A 49 12.24 8.89 -8.30
N ASN A 50 11.42 9.10 -9.33
CA ASN A 50 10.38 10.13 -9.33
C ASN A 50 9.03 9.60 -8.83
N CYS A 51 9.01 8.33 -8.43
CA CYS A 51 7.81 7.63 -8.03
C CYS A 51 7.47 7.89 -6.56
N GLU A 52 6.30 8.47 -6.30
CA GLU A 52 5.75 8.64 -4.95
C GLU A 52 4.57 7.70 -4.67
N SER A 53 4.03 7.03 -5.69
CA SER A 53 2.88 6.14 -5.58
C SER A 53 3.14 4.84 -6.32
N VAL A 54 2.70 3.72 -5.76
CA VAL A 54 2.90 2.39 -6.36
C VAL A 54 1.55 1.72 -6.61
N VAL A 55 1.38 1.15 -7.81
CA VAL A 55 0.20 0.39 -8.20
C VAL A 55 0.53 -1.10 -8.27
N GLY A 56 -0.25 -1.88 -7.54
CA GLY A 56 -0.15 -3.33 -7.47
C GLY A 56 -0.05 -3.85 -6.04
N ASP A 57 -0.13 -5.17 -5.90
CA ASP A 57 0.06 -5.84 -4.62
C ASP A 57 1.57 -5.93 -4.34
N VAL A 58 2.01 -5.47 -3.17
CA VAL A 58 3.41 -5.28 -2.81
C VAL A 58 3.76 -6.15 -1.60
N ASN A 59 4.75 -7.02 -1.72
CA ASN A 59 5.40 -7.58 -0.53
C ASN A 59 6.42 -6.59 0.01
N ILE A 60 6.57 -6.52 1.34
CA ILE A 60 7.53 -5.58 1.96
C ILE A 60 8.98 -5.76 1.45
N ALA A 61 9.32 -6.98 0.99
CA ALA A 61 10.62 -7.32 0.42
C ALA A 61 10.78 -6.95 -1.06
N ASP A 62 9.70 -6.57 -1.76
CA ASP A 62 9.75 -6.25 -3.19
C ASP A 62 10.38 -4.87 -3.44
N LEU A 63 10.30 -3.96 -2.46
CA LEU A 63 10.83 -2.61 -2.54
C LEU A 63 12.05 -2.43 -1.62
N SER A 64 13.04 -1.69 -2.09
CA SER A 64 14.19 -1.31 -1.27
C SER A 64 13.78 -0.32 -0.17
N SER A 65 14.60 -0.21 0.87
CA SER A 65 14.40 0.79 1.93
C SER A 65 14.34 2.22 1.38
N ASP A 66 15.16 2.56 0.39
CA ASP A 66 15.14 3.88 -0.27
C ASP A 66 13.82 4.13 -1.01
N THR A 67 13.23 3.10 -1.60
CA THR A 67 11.92 3.19 -2.25
C THR A 67 10.82 3.37 -1.21
N TRP A 68 10.81 2.57 -0.13
CA TRP A 68 9.85 2.73 0.98
C TRP A 68 9.89 4.13 1.60
N ASN A 69 11.08 4.70 1.79
CA ASN A 69 11.25 6.05 2.34
C ASN A 69 10.72 7.15 1.41
N ARG A 70 10.61 6.87 0.11
CA ARG A 70 10.16 7.84 -0.90
C ARG A 70 8.66 7.76 -1.17
N ILE A 71 8.13 6.54 -1.26
CA ILE A 71 6.73 6.34 -1.63
C ILE A 71 5.81 6.75 -0.48
N LYS A 72 4.70 7.36 -0.85
CA LYS A 72 3.67 7.91 0.05
C LYS A 72 2.38 7.10 -0.04
N GLU A 73 2.12 6.47 -1.18
CA GLU A 73 0.87 5.78 -1.44
C GLU A 73 1.07 4.43 -2.14
N VAL A 74 0.30 3.42 -1.73
CA VAL A 74 0.15 2.14 -2.43
C VAL A 74 -1.31 1.94 -2.81
N HIS A 75 -1.54 1.74 -4.11
CA HIS A 75 -2.82 1.34 -4.68
C HIS A 75 -2.82 -0.18 -4.88
N GLY A 76 -3.30 -0.92 -3.89
CA GLY A 76 -3.26 -2.38 -3.87
C GLY A 76 -3.26 -2.95 -2.46
N THR A 77 -2.76 -4.17 -2.31
CA THR A 77 -2.54 -4.80 -1.00
C THR A 77 -1.06 -4.81 -0.62
N VAL A 78 -0.73 -4.37 0.59
CA VAL A 78 0.62 -4.52 1.15
C VAL A 78 0.71 -5.79 1.99
N HIS A 79 1.72 -6.61 1.72
CA HIS A 79 1.98 -7.89 2.38
C HIS A 79 3.27 -7.82 3.21
N VAL A 80 3.12 -7.88 4.53
CA VAL A 80 4.19 -8.14 5.49
C VAL A 80 4.02 -9.59 5.95
N GLU A 81 4.46 -10.54 5.12
CA GLU A 81 4.25 -11.96 5.38
C GLU A 81 5.52 -12.79 5.36
N LYS A 82 5.69 -13.65 6.38
CA LYS A 82 6.83 -14.59 6.49
C LYS A 82 8.20 -13.91 6.36
N THR A 83 8.33 -12.70 6.88
CA THR A 83 9.57 -11.91 6.79
C THR A 83 10.41 -12.03 8.05
N SER A 84 11.66 -11.57 7.95
CA SER A 84 12.61 -11.55 9.07
C SER A 84 12.67 -10.20 9.81
N VAL A 85 11.85 -9.22 9.41
CA VAL A 85 11.87 -7.86 10.00
C VAL A 85 11.39 -7.89 11.45
N SER A 86 11.98 -7.01 12.27
CA SER A 86 11.59 -6.78 13.67
C SER A 86 10.47 -5.76 13.82
N ASP A 87 10.31 -4.90 12.82
CA ASP A 87 9.42 -3.76 12.83
C ASP A 87 8.90 -3.47 11.40
N ILE A 88 7.93 -2.57 11.30
CA ILE A 88 7.36 -2.10 10.04
C ILE A 88 7.52 -0.59 9.88
N ASN A 89 8.59 0.00 10.44
CA ASN A 89 8.75 1.46 10.49
C ASN A 89 8.94 2.09 9.09
N HIS A 90 9.38 1.30 8.12
CA HIS A 90 9.39 1.69 6.71
C HIS A 90 8.01 2.00 6.13
N LEU A 91 6.92 1.61 6.81
CA LEU A 91 5.55 1.90 6.41
C LEU A 91 4.97 3.13 7.12
N GLU A 92 5.75 3.84 7.93
CA GLU A 92 5.30 5.05 8.63
C GLU A 92 4.74 6.09 7.63
N ASN A 93 3.61 6.70 7.99
CA ASN A 93 2.90 7.70 7.19
C ASN A 93 2.44 7.21 5.80
N LEU A 94 2.57 5.92 5.49
CA LEU A 94 2.12 5.36 4.23
C LEU A 94 0.59 5.39 4.14
N LYS A 95 0.08 5.80 2.98
CA LYS A 95 -1.31 5.62 2.59
C LYS A 95 -1.49 4.34 1.78
N ILE A 96 -2.46 3.51 2.14
CA ILE A 96 -2.86 2.34 1.35
C ILE A 96 -4.29 2.53 0.88
N VAL A 97 -4.48 2.53 -0.44
CA VAL A 97 -5.80 2.49 -1.08
C VAL A 97 -6.05 1.07 -1.58
N GLY A 98 -6.71 0.28 -0.74
CA GLY A 98 -6.99 -1.13 -1.00
C GLY A 98 -8.18 -1.33 -1.93
N TRP A 99 -7.91 -1.64 -3.20
CA TRP A 99 -8.94 -2.02 -4.18
C TRP A 99 -9.54 -3.40 -3.89
N LYS A 100 -8.79 -4.25 -3.19
CA LYS A 100 -9.20 -5.54 -2.66
C LYS A 100 -9.10 -5.54 -1.14
N THR A 101 -9.67 -6.57 -0.52
CA THR A 101 -9.74 -6.72 0.93
C THR A 101 -9.04 -8.01 1.35
N PRO A 102 -8.11 -7.98 2.31
CA PRO A 102 -7.62 -6.80 3.05
C PRO A 102 -6.66 -5.91 2.24
N ALA A 103 -6.50 -4.66 2.65
CA ALA A 103 -5.53 -3.71 2.09
C ALA A 103 -4.13 -3.88 2.70
N LEU A 104 -4.07 -4.36 3.95
CA LEU A 104 -2.82 -4.69 4.63
C LEU A 104 -2.90 -6.08 5.25
N VAL A 105 -1.92 -6.92 4.95
CA VAL A 105 -1.75 -8.24 5.56
C VAL A 105 -0.44 -8.27 6.34
N ILE A 106 -0.52 -8.53 7.65
CA ILE A 106 0.65 -8.75 8.50
C ILE A 106 0.54 -10.17 9.07
N SER A 107 1.28 -11.12 8.50
CA SER A 107 1.10 -12.53 8.88
C SER A 107 2.39 -13.34 9.00
N LYS A 108 2.41 -14.26 9.97
CA LYS A 108 3.47 -15.30 10.08
C LYS A 108 4.89 -14.74 10.24
N ASN A 109 5.03 -13.53 10.80
CA ASN A 109 6.34 -12.93 11.07
C ASN A 109 6.78 -13.29 12.48
N LYS A 110 7.76 -14.21 12.58
CA LYS A 110 8.26 -14.69 13.86
C LYS A 110 9.09 -13.65 14.59
N ASN A 111 9.77 -12.75 13.87
CA ASN A 111 10.67 -11.76 14.46
C ASN A 111 9.99 -10.41 14.68
N LEU A 112 8.78 -10.21 14.16
CA LEU A 112 8.07 -8.94 14.26
C LEU A 112 7.64 -8.68 15.70
N ILE A 113 8.13 -7.57 16.23
CA ILE A 113 7.91 -7.07 17.60
C ILE A 113 7.12 -5.77 17.54
N ASP A 114 7.55 -4.84 16.70
CA ASP A 114 7.02 -3.47 16.66
C ASP A 114 6.08 -3.26 15.47
N ILE A 115 4.85 -2.85 15.75
CA ILE A 115 3.85 -2.46 14.75
C ILE A 115 3.31 -1.03 14.98
N SER A 116 4.06 -0.20 15.71
CA SER A 116 3.67 1.17 16.08
C SER A 116 3.40 2.05 14.87
N ALA A 117 4.09 1.82 13.76
CA ALA A 117 3.89 2.51 12.48
C ALA A 117 2.42 2.51 12.02
N LEU A 118 1.62 1.50 12.40
CA LEU A 118 0.18 1.46 12.10
C LEU A 118 -0.56 2.72 12.58
N LEU A 119 -0.12 3.32 13.69
CA LEU A 119 -0.76 4.51 14.26
C LEU A 119 -0.61 5.76 13.37
N THR A 120 0.35 5.79 12.45
CA THR A 120 0.59 6.93 11.54
C THR A 120 0.08 6.67 10.12
N MET A 121 -0.25 5.43 9.79
CA MET A 121 -0.73 5.04 8.46
C MET A 121 -2.16 5.48 8.19
N SER A 122 -2.46 5.73 6.91
CA SER A 122 -3.83 5.88 6.41
C SER A 122 -4.21 4.67 5.57
N ILE A 123 -5.24 3.93 5.96
CA ILE A 123 -5.65 2.70 5.25
C ILE A 123 -7.11 2.81 4.86
N GLU A 124 -7.36 2.86 3.55
CA GLU A 124 -8.68 2.98 2.95
C GLU A 124 -9.05 1.66 2.26
N SER A 125 -10.14 1.03 2.69
CA SER A 125 -10.68 -0.18 2.05
C SER A 125 -12.15 -0.38 2.37
N LYS A 126 -12.91 -1.00 1.46
CA LYS A 126 -14.37 -1.18 1.61
C LYS A 126 -14.76 -2.11 2.77
N TYR A 127 -14.02 -3.20 2.98
CA TYR A 127 -14.32 -4.20 4.02
C TYR A 127 -13.05 -4.78 4.62
N LYS A 128 -13.02 -4.96 5.96
CA LYS A 128 -11.91 -5.58 6.71
C LYS A 128 -10.53 -5.10 6.20
N PRO A 129 -10.18 -3.82 6.41
CA PRO A 129 -9.01 -3.18 5.79
C PRO A 129 -7.68 -3.86 6.14
N ILE A 130 -7.61 -4.52 7.31
CA ILE A 130 -6.36 -5.08 7.83
C ILE A 130 -6.59 -6.50 8.34
N GLU A 131 -5.63 -7.38 8.05
CA GLU A 131 -5.53 -8.70 8.67
C GLU A 131 -4.19 -8.86 9.39
N ILE A 132 -4.23 -9.15 10.69
CA ILE A 132 -3.04 -9.43 11.50
C ILE A 132 -3.20 -10.80 12.16
N LYS A 133 -2.33 -11.75 11.84
CA LYS A 133 -2.40 -13.12 12.39
C LYS A 133 -1.04 -13.80 12.47
N ASP A 134 -0.91 -14.76 13.38
CA ASP A 134 0.28 -15.62 13.47
C ASP A 134 1.61 -14.87 13.66
N ASN A 135 1.60 -13.72 14.34
CA ASN A 135 2.80 -12.95 14.70
C ASN A 135 3.02 -13.05 16.22
N PRO A 136 3.78 -14.04 16.71
CA PRO A 136 3.79 -14.42 18.13
C PRO A 136 4.50 -13.43 19.06
N ASN A 137 5.32 -12.53 18.52
CA ASN A 137 6.26 -11.72 19.31
C ASN A 137 5.94 -10.22 19.33
N ILE A 138 4.81 -9.79 18.76
CA ILE A 138 4.39 -8.38 18.79
C ILE A 138 4.28 -7.91 20.24
N CYS A 139 5.02 -6.86 20.63
CA CYS A 139 4.96 -6.29 21.97
C CYS A 139 5.19 -4.77 21.94
N HIS A 140 4.48 -4.05 22.81
CA HIS A 140 4.64 -2.63 23.05
C HIS A 140 4.56 -2.30 24.56
N ALA A 141 4.95 -1.07 24.93
CA ALA A 141 4.63 -0.52 26.25
C ALA A 141 3.11 -0.48 26.47
N ILE A 142 2.66 -0.48 27.72
CA ILE A 142 1.23 -0.64 28.06
C ILE A 142 0.36 0.46 27.44
N ASP A 143 0.85 1.70 27.44
CA ASP A 143 0.15 2.86 26.89
C ASP A 143 0.05 2.80 25.36
N GLU A 144 1.10 2.33 24.69
CA GLU A 144 1.13 2.13 23.24
C GLU A 144 0.27 0.92 22.82
N GLU A 145 0.32 -0.19 23.57
CA GLU A 145 -0.56 -1.36 23.39
C GLU A 145 -2.03 -0.92 23.41
N GLN A 146 -2.42 -0.02 24.32
CA GLN A 146 -3.79 0.51 24.40
C GLN A 146 -4.17 1.32 23.15
N LYS A 147 -3.28 2.21 22.67
CA LYS A 147 -3.50 2.99 21.45
C LYS A 147 -3.68 2.09 20.23
N LEU A 148 -2.80 1.10 20.07
CA LEU A 148 -2.87 0.12 18.98
C LEU A 148 -4.17 -0.70 19.02
N LYS A 149 -4.59 -1.17 20.20
CA LYS A 149 -5.88 -1.89 20.35
C LYS A 149 -7.06 -1.03 19.93
N GLN A 150 -7.09 0.23 20.36
CA GLN A 150 -8.18 1.15 20.01
C GLN A 150 -8.22 1.40 18.51
N TRP A 151 -7.06 1.68 17.91
CA TRP A 151 -6.93 1.90 16.47
C TRP A 151 -7.35 0.66 15.66
N LEU A 152 -6.86 -0.54 16.03
CA LEU A 152 -7.21 -1.80 15.38
C LEU A 152 -8.70 -2.13 15.50
N SER A 153 -9.32 -1.83 16.64
CA SER A 153 -10.76 -1.99 16.82
C SER A 153 -11.55 -1.13 15.83
N GLY A 154 -11.12 0.12 15.59
CA GLY A 154 -11.71 0.99 14.55
C GLY A 154 -11.57 0.39 13.15
N MET A 155 -10.48 -0.34 12.90
CA MET A 155 -10.21 -1.07 11.66
C MET A 155 -10.87 -2.46 11.60
N LYS A 156 -11.74 -2.81 12.56
CA LYS A 156 -12.38 -4.15 12.66
C LYS A 156 -11.37 -5.29 12.69
N SER A 157 -10.22 -5.05 13.32
CA SER A 157 -9.12 -5.99 13.48
C SER A 157 -8.69 -6.08 14.94
N SER A 158 -7.82 -7.05 15.26
CA SER A 158 -7.25 -7.21 16.58
C SER A 158 -5.90 -7.92 16.48
N VAL A 159 -5.07 -7.76 17.51
CA VAL A 159 -3.79 -8.44 17.62
C VAL A 159 -3.59 -8.96 19.04
N LYS A 160 -2.88 -10.08 19.16
CA LYS A 160 -2.44 -10.61 20.45
C LYS A 160 -1.02 -10.11 20.71
N PHE A 161 -0.86 -9.36 21.80
CA PHE A 161 0.45 -8.89 22.25
C PHE A 161 1.12 -9.97 23.10
N SER A 162 2.40 -10.19 22.83
CA SER A 162 3.30 -10.99 23.64
C SER A 162 3.56 -10.31 24.97
N ARG A 163 3.66 -11.11 26.04
CA ARG A 163 4.14 -10.65 27.35
C ARG A 163 5.66 -10.75 27.49
N LYS A 164 6.35 -11.30 26.48
CA LYS A 164 7.79 -11.53 26.48
C LYS A 164 8.47 -10.51 25.56
N CYS A 165 8.44 -9.26 25.99
CA CYS A 165 9.14 -8.15 25.36
C CYS A 165 10.59 -8.28 25.81
N ARG A 166 11.49 -8.70 24.91
CA ARG A 166 12.90 -8.94 25.21
C ARG A 166 13.74 -8.18 24.20
#